data_AF-A0A932WFL7-F1
#
_entry.id   AF-A0A932WFL7-F1
#
_cell.length_a   1.000
_cell.length_b   1.000
_cell.length_c   1.000
_cell.angle_alpha   90.00
_cell.angle_beta   90.00
_cell.angle_gamma   90.00
#
_symmetry.space_group_name_H-M   'P 1'
#
loop_
_entity.id
_entity.type
_entity.pdbx_description
1 polymer ?
#
loop_
_entity_poly.entity_id
_entity_poly.type
_entity_poly.pdbx_seq_one_letter_code
_entity_poly.pdbx_strand_id
1 'polypeptide(L)'
;MSSLPYPFRVESHPLLSRLKRLIGSHVDLINVASRWGVAPATLRRILAGGPISRFIRRKIGSVLEGHAAPSLFNRRQSSVERLLEVHRLYTELRTLQAVGDQVGLTRERVRQLLVKGTQIGLFDYKPTAAVLIPRERLLEDYRRCLSLQGVAQANRVSISHLNWLLRQHQITDANLKEIRIGEKKISCLERYGALVCRLGHHPTTTEMQRIESVRSLSIQIRKLWGSIDHFRGEQGIPPPRRRAGQIGRDRLRDLIV
;
A
#
# COMPACT_ATOMS: atom_id res chain seq x y z
N MET A 1 60.19 -27.90 25.86
CA MET A 1 58.88 -27.87 25.15
C MET A 1 57.80 -27.72 26.21
N SER A 2 57.28 -26.50 26.36
CA SER A 2 56.35 -26.12 27.42
C SER A 2 54.96 -26.69 27.11
N SER A 3 54.52 -27.66 27.90
CA SER A 3 53.17 -28.23 27.84
C SER A 3 52.13 -27.14 28.12
N LEU A 4 51.35 -26.78 27.11
CA LEU A 4 50.19 -25.91 27.27
C LEU A 4 49.18 -26.61 28.22
N PRO A 5 48.68 -25.93 29.26
CA PRO A 5 47.71 -26.51 30.17
C PRO A 5 46.41 -26.81 29.40
N TYR A 6 46.01 -28.08 29.43
CA TYR A 6 44.75 -28.56 28.86
C TYR A 6 43.57 -27.71 29.35
N PRO A 7 42.62 -27.35 28.48
CA PRO A 7 41.38 -26.74 28.91
C PRO A 7 40.64 -27.75 29.79
N PHE A 8 40.45 -27.39 31.07
CA PHE A 8 39.67 -28.14 32.05
C PHE A 8 38.41 -28.73 31.40
N ARG A 9 38.36 -30.05 31.24
CA ARG A 9 37.12 -30.77 30.92
C ARG A 9 36.18 -30.53 32.08
N VAL A 10 35.06 -29.86 31.76
CA VAL A 10 34.06 -29.45 32.74
C VAL A 10 33.28 -30.69 33.15
N GLU A 11 33.69 -31.32 34.25
CA GLU A 11 32.83 -32.19 35.03
C GLU A 11 31.51 -31.45 35.33
N SER A 12 30.41 -32.18 35.17
CA SER A 12 29.00 -31.79 35.31
C SER A 12 28.78 -30.64 36.30
N HIS A 13 28.90 -29.41 35.79
CA HIS A 13 28.85 -28.22 36.63
C HIS A 13 27.40 -28.06 37.13
N PRO A 14 27.13 -27.92 38.44
CA PRO A 14 25.78 -27.71 38.98
C PRO A 14 25.09 -26.46 38.39
N LEU A 15 25.87 -25.54 37.82
CA LEU A 15 25.37 -24.40 37.05
C LEU A 15 24.68 -24.82 35.75
N LEU A 16 25.20 -25.83 35.04
CA LEU A 16 24.67 -26.29 33.76
C LEU A 16 23.31 -26.97 33.92
N SER A 17 23.15 -27.82 34.94
CA SER A 17 21.87 -28.49 35.22
C SER A 17 20.79 -27.46 35.62
N ARG A 18 21.14 -26.46 36.44
CA ARG A 18 20.24 -25.35 36.79
C ARG A 18 19.87 -24.51 35.57
N LEU A 19 20.82 -24.20 34.70
CA LEU A 19 20.62 -23.46 33.45
C LEU A 19 19.66 -24.20 32.51
N LYS A 20 19.87 -25.50 32.31
CA LYS A 20 18.99 -26.34 31.48
C LYS A 20 17.57 -26.41 32.02
N ARG A 21 17.39 -26.42 33.35
CA ARG A 21 16.07 -26.37 33.98
C ARG A 21 15.33 -25.05 33.76
N LEU A 22 16.07 -23.94 33.68
CA LEU A 22 15.51 -22.60 33.48
C LEU A 22 15.25 -22.26 32.00
N ILE A 23 15.99 -22.87 31.07
CA ILE A 23 15.93 -22.58 29.65
C ILE A 23 15.37 -23.80 28.92
N GLY A 24 14.04 -23.91 28.89
CA GLY A 24 13.32 -24.95 28.16
C GLY A 24 13.06 -24.57 26.70
N SER A 25 12.94 -23.27 26.41
CA SER A 25 12.63 -22.74 25.09
C SER A 25 13.60 -21.65 24.63
N HIS A 26 13.53 -21.29 23.34
CA HIS A 26 14.29 -20.16 22.81
C HIS A 26 13.88 -18.83 23.46
N VAL A 27 12.61 -18.70 23.85
CA VAL A 27 12.08 -17.52 24.57
C VAL A 27 12.70 -17.41 25.95
N ASP A 28 12.80 -18.53 26.67
CA ASP A 28 13.42 -18.57 28.00
C ASP A 28 14.88 -18.16 27.94
N LEU A 29 15.61 -18.62 26.91
CA LEU A 29 17.00 -18.22 26.68
C LEU A 29 17.13 -16.69 26.57
N ILE A 30 16.26 -16.05 25.78
CA ILE A 30 16.30 -14.59 25.57
C ILE A 30 15.92 -13.86 26.88
N ASN A 31 14.92 -14.36 27.60
CA ASN A 31 14.50 -13.80 28.88
C ASN A 31 15.61 -13.88 29.93
N VAL A 32 16.21 -15.06 30.10
CA VAL A 32 17.31 -15.30 31.03
C VAL A 32 18.55 -14.47 30.63
N ALA A 33 18.89 -14.42 29.34
CA ALA A 33 19.96 -13.57 28.81
C ALA A 33 19.77 -12.09 29.17
N SER A 34 18.56 -11.57 28.90
CA SER A 34 18.21 -10.17 29.18
C SER A 34 18.27 -9.87 30.67
N ARG A 35 17.72 -10.76 31.51
CA ARG A 35 17.70 -10.61 32.98
C ARG A 35 19.10 -10.64 33.58
N TRP A 36 19.99 -11.50 33.08
CA TRP A 36 21.34 -11.65 33.61
C TRP A 36 22.34 -10.68 32.97
N GLY A 37 21.91 -9.89 31.98
CA GLY A 37 22.78 -9.00 31.22
C GLY A 37 23.92 -9.76 30.54
N VAL A 38 23.61 -10.91 29.94
CA VAL A 38 24.55 -11.77 29.20
C VAL A 38 24.00 -11.96 27.78
N ALA A 39 24.86 -11.96 26.78
CA ALA A 39 24.42 -12.18 25.40
C ALA A 39 23.83 -13.60 25.22
N PRO A 40 22.71 -13.79 24.48
CA PRO A 40 22.12 -15.11 24.25
C PRO A 40 23.09 -16.12 23.63
N ALA A 41 23.99 -15.67 22.75
CA ALA A 41 25.03 -16.51 22.15
C ALA A 41 25.99 -17.09 23.21
N THR A 42 26.33 -16.30 24.23
CA THR A 42 27.16 -16.75 25.35
C THR A 42 26.45 -17.84 26.15
N LEU A 43 25.15 -17.68 26.43
CA LEU A 43 24.37 -18.71 27.12
C LEU A 43 24.22 -19.99 26.28
N ARG A 44 24.04 -19.89 24.95
CA ARG A 44 24.05 -21.07 24.06
C ARG A 44 25.38 -21.81 24.12
N ARG A 45 26.49 -21.07 24.05
CA ARG A 45 27.84 -21.65 24.16
C ARG A 45 28.03 -22.36 25.49
N ILE A 46 27.53 -21.77 26.59
CA ILE A 46 27.55 -22.41 27.91
C ILE A 46 26.73 -23.70 27.89
N LEU A 47 25.47 -23.66 27.45
CA LEU A 47 24.58 -24.82 27.36
C LEU A 47 25.15 -25.97 26.50
N ALA A 48 25.95 -25.63 25.49
CA ALA A 48 26.68 -26.59 24.64
C ALA A 48 27.96 -27.15 25.28
N GLY A 49 28.27 -26.81 26.53
CA GLY A 49 29.46 -27.28 27.26
C GLY A 49 30.74 -26.49 26.96
N GLY A 50 30.64 -25.35 26.28
CA GLY A 50 31.79 -24.50 25.94
C GLY A 50 32.41 -23.82 27.16
N PRO A 51 33.69 -23.40 27.07
CA PRO A 51 34.40 -22.77 28.17
C PRO A 51 33.76 -21.44 28.58
N ILE A 52 33.76 -21.19 29.89
CA ILE A 52 33.14 -20.01 30.51
C ILE A 52 34.22 -19.18 31.19
N SER A 53 34.27 -17.89 30.92
CA SER A 53 35.18 -17.01 31.66
C SER A 53 34.79 -16.94 33.13
N ARG A 54 35.78 -16.79 34.02
CA ARG A 54 35.54 -16.66 35.47
C ARG A 54 34.58 -15.52 35.80
N PHE A 55 34.63 -14.42 35.04
CA PHE A 55 33.73 -13.28 35.18
C PHE A 55 32.26 -13.64 34.90
N ILE A 56 31.98 -14.28 33.76
CA ILE A 56 30.61 -14.69 33.41
C ILE A 56 30.09 -15.76 34.39
N ARG A 57 30.95 -16.68 34.83
CA ARG A 57 30.60 -17.68 35.84
C ARG A 57 30.19 -17.01 37.17
N ARG A 58 30.99 -16.05 37.68
CA ARG A 58 30.64 -15.29 38.89
C ARG A 58 29.33 -14.52 38.73
N LYS A 59 29.13 -13.86 37.58
CA LYS A 59 27.92 -13.09 37.28
C LYS A 59 26.65 -13.96 37.24
N ILE A 60 26.73 -15.15 36.64
CA ILE A 60 25.61 -16.09 36.61
C ILE A 60 25.39 -16.71 38.00
N GLY A 61 26.47 -17.08 38.70
CA GLY A 61 26.42 -17.65 40.05
C GLY A 61 25.72 -16.72 41.05
N SER A 62 26.11 -15.45 41.08
CA SER A 62 25.51 -14.46 41.99
C SER A 62 24.00 -14.32 41.80
N VAL A 63 23.53 -14.32 40.54
CA VAL A 63 22.09 -14.23 40.23
C VAL A 63 21.35 -15.52 40.61
N LEU A 64 21.97 -16.69 40.43
CA LEU A 64 21.36 -17.98 40.80
C LEU A 64 21.32 -18.24 42.30
N GLU A 65 22.25 -17.66 43.06
CA GLU A 65 22.33 -17.76 44.52
C GLU A 65 21.39 -16.77 45.24
N GLY A 66 20.65 -15.96 44.49
CA GLY A 66 19.75 -14.95 45.06
C GLY A 66 20.50 -13.75 45.68
N HIS A 67 21.82 -13.68 45.53
CA HIS A 67 22.60 -12.51 45.86
C HIS A 67 22.29 -11.42 44.83
N ALA A 68 21.35 -10.55 45.20
CA ALA A 68 20.98 -9.38 44.41
C ALA A 68 22.24 -8.61 44.01
N ALA A 69 22.59 -8.67 42.73
CA ALA A 69 23.63 -7.81 42.20
C ALA A 69 23.22 -6.35 42.50
N PRO A 70 24.15 -5.50 42.97
CA PRO A 70 23.83 -4.13 43.29
C PRO A 70 23.17 -3.45 42.09
N SER A 71 21.99 -2.93 42.39
CA SER A 71 20.96 -2.39 41.52
C SER A 71 21.40 -1.12 40.78
N LEU A 72 22.36 -1.20 39.88
CA LEU A 72 22.83 -0.03 39.13
C LEU A 72 22.29 0.13 37.72
N PHE A 73 21.35 -0.69 37.28
CA PHE A 73 20.66 -0.42 36.02
C PHE A 73 19.17 -0.68 36.18
N ASN A 74 18.41 0.42 36.08
CA ASN A 74 17.00 0.52 35.72
C ASN A 74 16.41 -0.81 35.29
N ARG A 75 15.27 -1.20 35.88
CA ARG A 75 14.33 -2.22 35.39
C ARG A 75 14.26 -2.19 33.85
N ARG A 76 15.22 -2.82 33.18
CA ARG A 76 15.21 -3.01 31.75
C ARG A 76 14.16 -4.08 31.61
N GLN A 77 12.94 -3.66 31.31
CA GLN A 77 11.90 -4.55 30.83
C GLN A 77 12.57 -5.56 29.91
N SER A 78 12.36 -6.84 30.17
CA SER A 78 12.98 -7.87 29.36
C SER A 78 12.65 -7.58 27.89
N SER A 79 13.56 -7.89 26.97
CA SER A 79 13.31 -7.62 25.55
C SER A 79 11.98 -8.25 25.08
N VAL A 80 11.53 -9.31 25.74
CA VAL A 80 10.24 -9.97 25.53
C VAL A 80 9.07 -9.17 26.10
N GLU A 81 9.16 -8.66 27.33
CA GLU A 81 8.13 -7.78 27.92
C GLU A 81 7.83 -6.59 27.01
N ARG A 82 8.88 -5.95 26.48
CA ARG A 82 8.73 -4.83 25.55
C ARG A 82 8.03 -5.23 24.25
N LEU A 83 8.30 -6.43 23.73
CA LEU A 83 7.64 -6.94 22.52
C LEU A 83 6.16 -7.22 22.77
N LEU A 84 5.82 -7.81 23.92
CA LEU A 84 4.45 -8.07 24.33
C LEU A 84 3.67 -6.78 24.57
N GLU A 85 4.30 -5.78 25.20
CA GLU A 85 3.70 -4.45 25.40
C GLU A 85 3.38 -3.78 24.07
N VAL A 86 4.32 -3.76 23.13
CA VAL A 86 4.09 -3.20 21.78
C VAL A 86 2.96 -3.93 21.05
N HIS A 87 2.89 -5.26 21.17
CA HIS A 87 1.80 -6.06 20.59
C HIS A 87 0.44 -5.77 21.24
N ARG A 88 0.40 -5.60 22.57
CA ARG A 88 -0.82 -5.23 23.29
C ARG A 88 -1.34 -3.87 22.81
N LEU A 89 -0.47 -2.86 22.79
CA LEU A 89 -0.81 -1.53 22.29
C LEU A 89 -1.26 -1.56 20.83
N TYR A 90 -0.64 -2.39 19.98
CA TYR A 90 -1.08 -2.55 18.60
C TYR A 90 -2.48 -3.17 18.50
N THR A 91 -2.81 -4.11 19.39
CA THR A 91 -4.15 -4.73 19.44
C THR A 91 -5.22 -3.73 19.88
N GLU A 92 -4.87 -2.84 20.81
CA GLU A 92 -5.74 -1.77 21.31
C GLU A 92 -5.92 -0.63 20.27
N LEU A 93 -4.83 -0.10 19.73
CA LEU A 93 -4.83 1.10 18.87
C LEU A 93 -5.02 0.82 17.38
N ARG A 94 -4.84 -0.42 16.94
CA ARG A 94 -4.99 -0.91 15.55
C ARG A 94 -4.11 -0.26 14.48
N THR A 95 -3.34 0.77 14.80
CA THR A 95 -2.46 1.47 13.86
C THR A 95 -1.03 1.51 14.36
N LEU A 96 -0.07 1.26 13.45
CA LEU A 96 1.36 1.29 13.79
C LEU A 96 1.85 2.69 14.21
N GLN A 97 1.22 3.74 13.67
CA GLN A 97 1.59 5.13 13.97
C GLN A 97 1.20 5.48 15.41
N ALA A 98 -0.04 5.22 15.82
CA ALA A 98 -0.48 5.54 17.18
C ALA A 98 0.33 4.80 18.25
N VAL A 99 0.69 3.54 18.00
CA VAL A 99 1.61 2.79 18.90
C VAL A 99 2.98 3.44 18.96
N GLY A 100 3.49 3.92 17.82
CA GLY A 100 4.74 4.65 17.75
C GLY A 100 4.71 5.92 18.58
N ASP A 101 3.65 6.71 18.44
CA ASP A 101 3.46 7.96 19.17
C ASP A 101 3.35 7.72 20.68
N GLN A 102 2.70 6.64 21.12
CA GLN A 102 2.58 6.28 22.54
C GLN A 102 3.87 5.77 23.17
N VAL A 103 4.69 5.00 22.43
CA VAL A 103 5.94 4.39 22.94
C VAL A 103 7.18 5.25 22.61
N GLY A 104 7.01 6.36 21.89
CA GLY A 104 8.10 7.22 21.43
C GLY A 104 8.98 6.55 20.37
N LEU A 105 8.40 5.76 19.47
CA LEU A 105 9.08 5.05 18.39
C LEU A 105 8.54 5.45 17.02
N THR A 106 9.36 5.35 15.99
CA THR A 106 8.87 5.51 14.62
C THR A 106 7.95 4.36 14.23
N ARG A 107 6.97 4.61 13.36
CA ARG A 107 6.08 3.60 12.77
C ARG A 107 6.84 2.37 12.26
N GLU A 108 7.93 2.60 11.53
CA GLU A 108 8.74 1.52 10.97
C GLU A 108 9.45 0.73 12.08
N ARG A 109 9.89 1.39 13.14
CA ARG A 109 10.48 0.69 14.28
C ARG A 109 9.47 -0.20 15.01
N VAL A 110 8.24 0.26 15.16
CA VAL A 110 7.13 -0.55 15.70
C VAL A 110 6.87 -1.77 14.82
N ARG A 111 6.80 -1.59 13.50
CA ARG A 111 6.64 -2.69 12.53
C ARG A 111 7.74 -3.74 12.71
N GLN A 112 9.00 -3.31 12.77
CA GLN A 112 10.15 -4.21 12.97
C GLN A 112 10.06 -4.99 14.28
N LEU A 113 9.61 -4.37 15.37
CA LEU A 113 9.42 -5.03 16.66
C LEU A 113 8.32 -6.10 16.58
N LEU A 114 7.18 -5.80 15.97
CA LEU A 114 6.11 -6.77 15.80
C LEU A 114 6.56 -7.96 14.93
N VAL A 115 7.23 -7.70 13.80
CA VAL A 115 7.82 -8.75 12.95
C VAL A 115 8.82 -9.60 13.73
N LYS A 116 9.69 -8.98 14.53
CA LYS A 116 10.65 -9.69 15.38
C LYS A 116 9.96 -10.56 16.43
N GLY A 117 8.89 -10.07 17.05
CA GLY A 117 8.10 -10.85 18.02
C GLY A 117 7.49 -12.10 17.38
N THR A 118 7.00 -11.99 16.16
CA THR A 118 6.49 -13.14 15.39
C THR A 118 7.56 -14.12 14.97
N GLN A 119 8.74 -13.64 14.53
CA GLN A 119 9.88 -14.51 14.22
C GLN A 119 10.36 -15.33 15.44
N ILE A 120 10.24 -14.76 16.64
CA ILE A 120 10.60 -15.43 17.90
C ILE A 120 9.47 -16.35 18.41
N GLY A 121 8.27 -16.27 17.82
CA GLY A 121 7.12 -17.06 18.21
C GLY A 121 6.37 -16.54 19.43
N LEU A 122 6.49 -15.24 19.75
CA LEU A 122 5.79 -14.63 20.90
C LEU A 122 4.31 -14.35 20.60
N PHE A 123 3.99 -13.99 19.36
CA PHE A 123 2.64 -13.67 18.88
C PHE A 123 2.60 -13.67 17.35
N ASP A 124 1.41 -13.76 16.77
CA ASP A 124 1.23 -13.68 15.31
C ASP A 124 0.88 -12.24 14.88
N TYR A 125 1.83 -11.58 14.22
CA TYR A 125 1.62 -10.28 13.59
C TYR A 125 1.54 -10.48 12.08
N LYS A 126 0.33 -10.33 11.55
CA LYS A 126 0.11 -10.21 10.11
C LYS A 126 0.14 -8.72 9.78
N PRO A 127 1.12 -8.25 8.98
CA PRO A 127 1.04 -6.90 8.43
C PRO A 127 -0.32 -6.77 7.75
N THR A 128 -1.05 -5.69 8.03
CA THR A 128 -2.26 -5.40 7.27
C THR A 128 -1.85 -5.41 5.81
N ALA A 129 -2.25 -6.44 5.07
CA ALA A 129 -2.03 -6.49 3.64
C ALA A 129 -2.65 -5.20 3.12
N ALA A 130 -1.86 -4.38 2.41
CA ALA A 130 -2.43 -3.26 1.69
C ALA A 130 -3.62 -3.83 0.92
N VAL A 131 -4.82 -3.25 1.09
CA VAL A 131 -6.01 -3.71 0.41
C VAL A 131 -5.69 -3.66 -1.08
N LEU A 132 -5.40 -4.83 -1.66
CA LEU A 132 -5.00 -4.95 -3.05
C LEU A 132 -6.29 -4.88 -3.85
N ILE A 133 -6.70 -3.65 -4.16
CA ILE A 133 -7.79 -3.42 -5.09
C ILE A 133 -7.28 -3.86 -6.47
N PRO A 134 -7.96 -4.80 -7.14
CA PRO A 134 -7.52 -5.26 -8.45
C PRO A 134 -7.63 -4.14 -9.49
N ARG A 135 -6.80 -4.23 -10.52
CA ARG A 135 -6.70 -3.22 -11.58
C ARG A 135 -8.04 -2.98 -12.27
N GLU A 136 -8.75 -4.05 -12.57
CA GLU A 136 -10.01 -4.05 -13.31
C GLU A 136 -11.07 -3.25 -12.55
N ARG A 137 -11.14 -3.44 -11.23
CA ARG A 137 -12.06 -2.71 -10.36
C ARG A 137 -11.75 -1.22 -10.31
N LEU A 138 -10.47 -0.83 -10.22
CA LEU A 138 -10.09 0.58 -10.25
C LEU A 138 -10.52 1.27 -11.56
N LEU A 139 -10.36 0.59 -12.69
CA LEU A 139 -10.77 1.12 -14.00
C LEU A 139 -12.30 1.19 -14.13
N GLU A 140 -13.03 0.20 -13.62
CA GLU A 140 -14.49 0.20 -13.58
C GLU A 140 -15.04 1.35 -12.71
N ASP A 141 -14.52 1.50 -11.50
CA ASP A 141 -14.90 2.61 -10.62
C ASP A 141 -14.55 3.95 -11.25
N TYR A 142 -13.44 4.04 -11.98
CA TYR A 142 -13.08 5.25 -12.72
C TYR A 142 -14.05 5.56 -13.86
N ARG A 143 -14.53 4.55 -14.61
CA ARG A 143 -15.58 4.75 -15.63
C ARG A 143 -16.85 5.34 -15.02
N ARG A 144 -17.24 4.83 -13.84
CA ARG A 144 -18.44 5.30 -13.12
C ARG A 144 -18.30 6.73 -12.59
N CYS A 145 -17.15 7.07 -11.99
CA CYS A 145 -16.98 8.34 -11.29
C CYS A 145 -16.30 9.45 -12.13
N LEU A 146 -15.58 9.08 -13.20
CA LEU A 146 -14.76 9.94 -14.07
C LEU A 146 -13.74 10.86 -13.36
N SER A 147 -13.52 10.62 -12.07
CA SER A 147 -12.71 11.43 -11.17
C SER A 147 -11.96 10.53 -10.18
N LEU A 148 -10.68 10.85 -9.94
CA LEU A 148 -9.86 10.09 -8.99
C LEU A 148 -10.38 10.22 -7.55
N GLN A 149 -10.93 11.39 -7.20
CA GLN A 149 -11.54 11.60 -5.89
C GLN A 149 -12.77 10.70 -5.68
N GLY A 150 -13.62 10.55 -6.72
CA GLY A 150 -14.74 9.63 -6.67
C GLY A 150 -14.31 8.16 -6.53
N VAL A 151 -13.25 7.74 -7.24
CA VAL A 151 -12.68 6.39 -7.09
C VAL A 151 -12.13 6.15 -5.68
N ALA A 152 -11.43 7.14 -5.12
CA ALA A 152 -10.89 7.05 -3.76
C ALA A 152 -12.01 6.89 -2.72
N GLN A 153 -13.09 7.67 -2.87
CA GLN A 153 -14.26 7.60 -2.00
C GLN A 153 -15.00 6.26 -2.15
N ALA A 154 -15.22 5.79 -3.39
CA ALA A 154 -15.90 4.52 -3.67
C ALA A 154 -15.15 3.32 -3.07
N ASN A 155 -13.81 3.37 -3.05
CA ASN A 155 -12.96 2.33 -2.50
C ASN A 155 -12.55 2.54 -1.04
N ARG A 156 -13.01 3.63 -0.39
CA ARG A 156 -12.65 4.01 0.99
C ARG A 156 -11.13 4.05 1.22
N VAL A 157 -10.38 4.54 0.23
CA VAL A 157 -8.93 4.72 0.30
C VAL A 157 -8.57 6.20 0.23
N SER A 158 -7.42 6.58 0.78
CA SER A 158 -6.91 7.94 0.61
C SER A 158 -6.44 8.17 -0.83
N ILE A 159 -6.47 9.42 -1.29
CA ILE A 159 -5.99 9.80 -2.63
C ILE A 159 -4.51 9.40 -2.82
N SER A 160 -3.68 9.57 -1.79
CA SER A 160 -2.27 9.16 -1.84
C SER A 160 -2.10 7.64 -2.03
N HIS A 161 -2.94 6.84 -1.35
CA HIS A 161 -2.94 5.39 -1.53
C HIS A 161 -3.43 5.00 -2.92
N LEU A 162 -4.49 5.64 -3.42
CA LEU A 162 -4.97 5.43 -4.78
C LEU A 162 -3.88 5.73 -5.82
N ASN A 163 -3.18 6.86 -5.71
CA ASN A 163 -2.08 7.21 -6.62
C ASN A 163 -0.95 6.18 -6.58
N TRP A 164 -0.66 5.63 -5.40
CA TRP A 164 0.29 4.52 -5.27
C TRP A 164 -0.22 3.26 -6.00
N LEU A 165 -1.50 2.87 -5.82
CA LEU A 165 -2.11 1.73 -6.53
C LEU A 165 -2.09 1.91 -8.05
N LEU A 166 -2.40 3.11 -8.56
CA LEU A 166 -2.35 3.39 -10.00
C LEU A 166 -0.95 3.16 -10.56
N ARG A 167 0.10 3.58 -9.84
CA ARG A 167 1.50 3.33 -10.23
C ARG A 167 1.85 1.84 -10.20
N GLN A 168 1.41 1.11 -9.17
CA GLN A 168 1.65 -0.34 -9.08
C GLN A 168 0.99 -1.09 -10.25
N HIS A 169 -0.22 -0.69 -10.63
CA HIS A 169 -0.98 -1.28 -11.75
C HIS A 169 -0.60 -0.70 -13.13
N GLN A 170 0.40 0.17 -13.19
CA GLN A 170 0.86 0.84 -14.42
C GLN A 170 -0.28 1.57 -15.16
N ILE A 171 -1.27 2.10 -14.43
CA ILE A 171 -2.34 2.92 -15.00
C ILE A 171 -1.80 4.33 -15.16
N THR A 172 -1.61 4.75 -16.41
CA THR A 172 -1.09 6.08 -16.73
C THR A 172 -2.21 7.11 -16.87
N ASP A 173 -1.87 8.40 -16.78
CA ASP A 173 -2.81 9.48 -17.07
C ASP A 173 -3.37 9.41 -18.50
N ALA A 174 -2.61 8.85 -19.46
CA ALA A 174 -3.08 8.61 -20.81
C ALA A 174 -4.24 7.60 -20.82
N ASN A 175 -4.13 6.48 -20.11
CA ASN A 175 -5.21 5.50 -19.99
C ASN A 175 -6.48 6.12 -19.37
N LEU A 176 -6.31 6.90 -18.30
CA LEU A 176 -7.44 7.57 -17.65
C LEU A 176 -8.08 8.62 -18.57
N LYS A 177 -7.26 9.34 -19.34
CA LYS A 177 -7.73 10.31 -20.34
C LYS A 177 -8.51 9.63 -21.46
N GLU A 178 -8.03 8.50 -21.97
CA GLU A 178 -8.74 7.69 -22.97
C GLU A 178 -10.11 7.24 -22.47
N ILE A 179 -10.16 6.65 -21.27
CA ILE A 179 -11.43 6.24 -20.65
C ILE A 179 -12.37 7.45 -20.53
N ARG A 180 -11.88 8.57 -20.00
CA ARG A 180 -12.68 9.79 -19.85
C ARG A 180 -13.19 10.33 -21.19
N ILE A 181 -12.40 10.27 -22.25
CA ILE A 181 -12.82 10.69 -23.59
C ILE A 181 -13.88 9.72 -24.12
N GLY A 182 -13.67 8.41 -23.97
CA GLY A 182 -14.62 7.37 -24.38
C GLY A 182 -15.99 7.54 -23.72
N GLU A 183 -16.04 7.65 -22.39
CA GLU A 183 -17.30 7.84 -21.64
C GLU A 183 -17.99 9.16 -22.02
N LYS A 184 -17.23 10.22 -22.28
CA LYS A 184 -17.79 11.48 -22.79
C LYS A 184 -18.34 11.34 -24.21
N LYS A 185 -17.71 10.54 -25.07
CA LYS A 185 -18.23 10.24 -26.41
C LYS A 185 -19.56 9.49 -26.31
N ILE A 186 -19.65 8.47 -25.45
CA ILE A 186 -20.89 7.70 -25.22
C ILE A 186 -22.02 8.63 -24.77
N SER A 187 -21.82 9.42 -23.71
CA SER A 187 -22.84 10.34 -23.22
C SER A 187 -23.22 11.41 -24.26
N CYS A 188 -22.27 11.87 -25.07
CA CYS A 188 -22.55 12.80 -26.17
C CYS A 188 -23.42 12.14 -27.26
N LEU A 189 -23.16 10.87 -27.59
CA LEU A 189 -23.96 10.09 -28.54
C LEU A 189 -25.38 9.87 -28.03
N GLU A 190 -25.58 9.55 -26.76
CA GLU A 190 -26.92 9.40 -26.15
C GLU A 190 -27.72 10.69 -26.26
N ARG A 191 -27.11 11.83 -25.92
CA ARG A 191 -27.75 13.17 -26.04
C ARG A 191 -28.06 13.53 -27.49
N TYR A 192 -27.17 13.18 -28.41
CA TYR A 192 -27.40 13.37 -29.85
C TYR A 192 -28.53 12.47 -30.36
N GLY A 193 -28.57 11.20 -29.98
CA GLY A 193 -29.64 10.26 -30.32
C GLY A 193 -31.00 10.75 -29.84
N ALA A 194 -31.10 11.21 -28.59
CA ALA A 194 -32.33 11.80 -28.05
C ALA A 194 -32.78 13.03 -28.85
N LEU A 195 -31.84 13.86 -29.31
CA LEU A 195 -32.14 15.00 -30.17
C LEU A 195 -32.66 14.56 -31.55
N VAL A 196 -32.05 13.54 -32.16
CA VAL A 196 -32.50 12.96 -33.45
C VAL A 196 -33.90 12.40 -33.31
N CYS A 197 -34.19 11.62 -32.26
CA CYS A 197 -35.53 11.10 -31.99
C CYS A 197 -36.57 12.22 -31.85
N ARG A 198 -36.19 13.34 -31.22
CA ARG A 198 -37.08 14.50 -31.04
C ARG A 198 -37.36 15.25 -32.35
N LEU A 199 -36.36 15.37 -33.23
CA LEU A 199 -36.50 16.09 -34.50
C LEU A 199 -37.10 15.23 -35.61
N GLY A 200 -36.94 13.90 -35.53
CA GLY A 200 -37.29 12.97 -36.61
C GLY A 200 -36.25 12.90 -37.73
N HIS A 201 -35.16 13.67 -37.64
CA HIS A 201 -34.05 13.69 -38.59
C HIS A 201 -32.72 14.06 -37.93
N HIS A 202 -31.61 13.78 -38.63
CA HIS A 202 -30.29 14.23 -38.20
C HIS A 202 -30.16 15.75 -38.34
N PRO A 203 -29.93 16.49 -37.24
CA PRO A 203 -29.84 17.95 -37.32
C PRO A 203 -28.62 18.38 -38.13
N THR A 204 -28.84 19.40 -38.96
CA THR A 204 -27.80 20.18 -39.62
C THR A 204 -27.03 21.02 -38.60
N THR A 205 -25.82 21.44 -38.96
CA THR A 205 -24.99 22.29 -38.09
C THR A 205 -25.71 23.59 -37.73
N THR A 206 -26.45 24.16 -38.68
CA THR A 206 -27.23 25.39 -38.49
C THR A 206 -28.40 25.18 -37.54
N GLU A 207 -29.12 24.06 -37.62
CA GLU A 207 -30.21 23.73 -36.68
C GLU A 207 -29.67 23.57 -35.25
N MET A 208 -28.54 22.88 -35.08
CA MET A 208 -27.89 22.75 -33.77
C MET A 208 -27.46 24.10 -33.17
N GLN A 209 -27.10 25.08 -34.01
CA GLN A 209 -26.73 26.43 -33.56
C GLN A 209 -27.95 27.30 -33.22
N ARG A 210 -29.10 27.08 -33.86
CA ARG A 210 -30.33 27.83 -33.58
C ARG A 210 -30.96 27.42 -32.26
N ILE A 211 -30.92 26.14 -31.92
CA ILE A 211 -31.52 25.61 -30.69
C ILE A 211 -30.52 25.80 -29.53
N GLU A 212 -30.82 26.70 -28.61
CA GLU A 212 -29.92 27.06 -27.50
C GLU A 212 -29.51 25.85 -26.63
N SER A 213 -30.46 24.98 -26.30
CA SER A 213 -30.21 23.76 -25.52
C SER A 213 -29.27 22.75 -26.21
N VAL A 214 -29.11 22.87 -27.53
CA VAL A 214 -28.29 21.98 -28.37
C VAL A 214 -26.92 22.58 -28.70
N ARG A 215 -26.72 23.89 -28.52
CA ARG A 215 -25.42 24.55 -28.77
C ARG A 215 -24.29 23.88 -28.00
N SER A 216 -24.52 23.58 -26.72
CA SER A 216 -23.57 22.87 -25.85
C SER A 216 -23.14 21.52 -26.42
N LEU A 217 -24.09 20.77 -27.01
CA LEU A 217 -23.82 19.48 -27.65
C LEU A 217 -22.94 19.65 -28.90
N SER A 218 -23.21 20.65 -29.74
CA SER A 218 -22.37 20.92 -30.92
C SER A 218 -20.92 21.27 -30.57
N ILE A 219 -20.73 22.02 -29.49
CA ILE A 219 -19.40 22.35 -28.96
C ILE A 219 -18.71 21.08 -28.43
N GLN A 220 -19.44 20.24 -27.70
CA GLN A 220 -18.92 18.96 -27.21
C GLN A 220 -18.50 18.03 -28.35
N ILE A 221 -19.30 17.93 -29.41
CA ILE A 221 -18.97 17.13 -30.60
C ILE A 221 -17.66 17.64 -31.22
N ARG A 222 -17.54 18.94 -31.48
CA ARG A 222 -16.28 19.50 -32.03
C ARG A 222 -15.08 19.26 -31.12
N LYS A 223 -15.26 19.34 -29.80
CA LYS A 223 -14.17 19.08 -28.85
C LYS A 223 -13.70 17.62 -28.83
N LEU A 224 -14.62 16.67 -29.01
CA LEU A 224 -14.34 15.23 -28.91
C LEU A 224 -13.95 14.59 -30.27
N TRP A 225 -14.44 15.14 -31.39
CA TRP A 225 -14.21 14.62 -32.75
C TRP A 225 -13.47 15.60 -33.68
N GLY A 226 -13.12 16.80 -33.21
CA GLY A 226 -12.47 17.86 -34.00
C GLY A 226 -13.46 18.65 -34.88
N SER A 227 -14.35 17.95 -35.59
CA SER A 227 -15.38 18.56 -36.43
C SER A 227 -16.70 17.77 -36.40
N ILE A 228 -17.79 18.44 -36.80
CA ILE A 228 -19.10 17.78 -36.92
C ILE A 228 -19.11 16.78 -38.08
N ASP A 229 -18.35 17.05 -39.14
CA ASP A 229 -18.30 16.17 -40.31
C ASP A 229 -17.51 14.90 -40.00
N HIS A 230 -16.43 14.98 -39.21
CA HIS A 230 -15.71 13.80 -38.72
C HIS A 230 -16.62 12.94 -37.81
N PHE A 231 -17.37 13.58 -36.91
CA PHE A 231 -18.39 12.90 -36.11
C PHE A 231 -19.43 12.18 -37.00
N ARG A 232 -19.96 12.85 -38.03
CA ARG A 232 -20.92 12.24 -38.96
C ARG A 232 -20.32 11.06 -39.72
N GLY A 233 -19.08 11.20 -40.20
CA GLY A 233 -18.37 10.11 -40.87
C GLY A 233 -18.19 8.89 -39.98
N GLU A 234 -17.75 9.09 -38.73
CA GLU A 234 -17.57 8.02 -37.73
C GLU A 234 -18.90 7.32 -37.39
N GLN A 235 -20.04 8.04 -37.45
CA GLN A 235 -21.37 7.51 -37.16
C GLN A 235 -22.17 7.07 -38.40
N GLY A 236 -21.58 7.14 -39.60
CA GLY A 236 -22.28 6.81 -40.85
C GLY A 236 -23.46 7.73 -41.20
N ILE A 237 -23.47 8.96 -40.67
CA ILE A 237 -24.54 9.93 -40.90
C ILE A 237 -24.29 10.66 -42.22
N PRO A 238 -25.25 10.67 -43.17
CA PRO A 238 -25.05 11.34 -44.44
C PRO A 238 -24.92 12.86 -44.25
N PRO A 239 -24.12 13.55 -45.09
CA PRO A 239 -24.03 15.00 -45.04
C PRO A 239 -25.40 15.60 -45.38
N PRO A 240 -25.76 16.74 -44.78
CA PRO A 240 -27.04 17.39 -45.04
C PRO A 240 -27.15 17.75 -46.52
N ARG A 241 -28.31 17.46 -47.14
CA ARG A 241 -28.57 17.79 -48.54
C ARG A 241 -28.34 19.29 -48.76
N ARG A 242 -27.35 19.65 -49.59
CA ARG A 242 -27.12 21.04 -49.98
C ARG A 242 -28.40 21.57 -50.63
N ARG A 243 -28.86 22.76 -50.20
CA ARG A 243 -30.00 23.41 -50.87
C ARG A 243 -29.58 23.69 -52.31
N ALA A 244 -30.46 23.40 -53.28
CA ALA A 244 -30.18 23.45 -54.71
C ALA A 244 -29.55 24.79 -55.20
N GLY A 245 -29.76 25.91 -54.48
CA GLY A 245 -29.16 27.21 -54.80
C GLY A 245 -27.66 27.38 -54.46
N GLN A 246 -27.02 26.45 -53.74
CA GLN A 246 -25.58 26.54 -53.45
C GLN A 246 -24.69 25.92 -54.54
N ILE A 247 -25.21 24.97 -55.31
CA ILE A 247 -24.44 24.27 -56.36
C ILE A 247 -24.09 25.23 -57.52
N GLY A 248 -24.93 26.23 -57.80
CA GLY A 248 -24.68 27.24 -58.82
C GLY A 248 -23.56 28.23 -58.48
N ARG A 249 -23.27 28.48 -57.19
CA ARG A 249 -22.23 29.44 -56.78
C ARG A 249 -20.82 28.86 -56.79
N ASP A 250 -20.67 27.57 -56.49
CA ASP A 250 -19.36 26.92 -56.53
C ASP A 250 -18.91 26.68 -57.99
N ARG A 251 -19.82 26.28 -58.89
CA ARG A 251 -19.52 26.15 -60.34
C ARG A 251 -19.14 27.47 -61.02
N LEU A 252 -19.66 28.60 -60.56
CA LEU A 252 -19.27 29.92 -61.08
C LEU A 252 -17.90 30.38 -60.59
N ARG A 253 -17.36 29.81 -59.50
CA ARG A 253 -15.98 30.10 -59.05
C ARG A 253 -14.95 29.29 -59.83
N ASP A 254 -15.28 28.06 -60.21
CA ASP A 254 -14.41 27.20 -61.01
C ASP A 254 -14.35 27.61 -62.51
N LEU A 255 -15.19 28.55 -62.93
CA LEU A 255 -15.23 29.12 -64.29
C LEU A 255 -14.52 30.50 -64.40
N ILE A 256 -13.98 31.03 -63.30
CA ILE A 256 -13.29 32.34 -63.24
C ILE A 256 -11.78 32.17 -62.95
N VAL A 257 -11.26 30.94 -63.05
CA VAL A 257 -9.82 30.63 -63.10
C VAL A 257 -9.49 30.10 -64.49
#